data_AF-A0A1V6I3K3-F1
#
_entry.id   AF-A0A1V6I3K3-F1
#
_cell.length_a   1.000
_cell.length_b   1.000
_cell.length_c   1.000
_cell.angle_alpha   90.00
_cell.angle_beta   90.00
_cell.angle_gamma   90.00
#
_symmetry.space_group_name_H-M   'P 1'
#
loop_
_entity.id
_entity.type
_entity.pdbx_description
1 polymer ?
#
loop_
_entity_poly.entity_id
_entity_poly.type
_entity_poly.pdbx_seq_one_letter_code
_entity_poly.pdbx_strand_id
1 'polypeptide(L)'
;MRKISFLVFGLACIILLSSCGGPKTDAKKLETLLKAHTQAFVEIASDNKIDEKEAKEVSKLMEEMRNFNSEIEKKYESDPKGKEMLEEYFNKNEENFSLIYTDYYNSLFGLFNCEGSENLDL
;
A
#
# COMPACT_ATOMS: atom_id res chain seq x y z
N MET A 1 4.62 13.10 -24.61
CA MET A 1 5.20 11.73 -24.69
C MET A 1 6.42 11.64 -23.78
N ARG A 2 6.23 11.20 -22.53
CA ARG A 2 7.31 11.08 -21.55
C ARG A 2 7.18 9.73 -20.83
N LYS A 3 7.95 8.75 -21.31
CA LYS A 3 8.47 7.55 -20.62
C LYS A 3 7.59 6.82 -19.57
N ILE A 4 6.29 6.63 -19.82
CA ILE A 4 5.41 5.80 -18.97
C ILE A 4 5.62 4.28 -19.18
N SER A 5 6.82 3.86 -19.59
CA SER A 5 7.03 2.50 -20.14
C SER A 5 7.68 1.49 -19.20
N PHE A 6 7.93 1.80 -17.92
CA PHE A 6 8.67 0.87 -17.05
C PHE A 6 8.00 0.46 -15.73
N LEU A 7 6.94 1.10 -15.25
CA LEU A 7 6.39 0.82 -13.91
C LEU A 7 5.25 -0.23 -13.85
N VAL A 8 4.76 -0.69 -15.00
CA VAL A 8 3.67 -1.70 -15.05
C VAL A 8 4.18 -3.14 -14.83
N PHE A 9 5.50 -3.38 -14.87
CA PHE A 9 6.04 -4.74 -14.79
C PHE A 9 6.33 -5.23 -13.36
N GLY A 10 6.32 -4.35 -12.35
CA GLY A 10 6.61 -4.71 -10.96
C GLY A 10 5.41 -5.22 -10.16
N LEU A 11 4.19 -4.80 -10.51
CA LEU A 11 2.98 -5.06 -9.72
C LEU A 11 2.40 -6.48 -9.91
N ALA A 12 2.68 -7.15 -11.03
CA ALA A 12 1.99 -8.38 -11.41
C ALA A 12 2.50 -9.67 -10.71
N CYS A 13 3.66 -9.64 -10.05
CA CYS A 13 4.25 -10.87 -9.48
C CYS A 13 3.87 -11.17 -8.01
N ILE A 14 3.20 -10.25 -7.32
CA ILE A 14 2.97 -10.37 -5.86
C ILE A 14 1.68 -11.16 -5.52
N ILE A 15 0.81 -11.37 -6.51
CA ILE A 15 -0.52 -12.00 -6.34
C ILE A 15 -0.43 -13.54 -6.25
N LEU A 16 0.68 -14.17 -6.66
CA LEU A 16 0.79 -15.65 -6.71
C LEU A 16 1.29 -16.33 -5.42
N LEU A 17 1.53 -15.60 -4.32
CA LEU A 17 2.05 -16.16 -3.06
C LEU A 17 1.03 -16.21 -1.91
N SER A 18 -0.24 -15.86 -2.15
CA SER A 18 -1.26 -15.65 -1.09
C SER A 18 -1.75 -16.90 -0.35
N SER A 19 -1.34 -18.12 -0.73
CA SER A 19 -1.85 -19.36 -0.11
C SER A 19 -0.88 -20.11 0.81
N CYS A 20 0.39 -19.69 0.94
CA CYS A 20 1.40 -20.40 1.76
C CYS A 20 2.17 -19.53 2.79
N GLY A 21 1.79 -18.26 2.97
CA GLY A 21 2.45 -17.35 3.93
C GLY A 21 1.86 -17.43 5.35
N GLY A 22 2.70 -17.36 6.38
CA GLY A 22 2.26 -17.19 7.78
C GLY A 22 2.23 -15.71 8.22
N PRO A 23 1.86 -15.40 9.48
CA PRO A 23 1.67 -14.03 9.98
C PRO A 23 2.84 -13.09 9.69
N LYS A 24 4.07 -13.58 9.89
CA LYS A 24 5.29 -12.82 9.59
C LYS A 24 5.46 -12.47 8.11
N THR A 25 5.07 -13.37 7.21
CA THR A 25 5.14 -13.13 5.77
C THR A 25 4.13 -12.07 5.37
N ASP A 26 2.93 -12.15 5.93
CA ASP A 26 1.86 -11.21 5.66
C ASP A 26 2.19 -9.81 6.18
N ALA A 27 2.75 -9.68 7.39
CA ALA A 27 3.21 -8.40 7.90
C ALA A 27 4.34 -7.77 7.05
N LYS A 28 5.28 -8.57 6.53
CA LYS A 28 6.28 -8.09 5.58
C LYS A 28 5.67 -7.65 4.24
N LYS A 29 4.61 -8.33 3.81
CA LYS A 29 3.89 -7.99 2.59
C LYS A 29 3.18 -6.65 2.76
N LEU A 30 2.56 -6.40 3.92
CA LEU A 30 2.01 -5.10 4.29
C LEU A 30 3.06 -3.99 4.25
N GLU A 31 4.21 -4.20 4.90
CA GLU A 31 5.34 -3.27 4.85
C GLU A 31 5.77 -2.96 3.41
N THR A 32 5.83 -3.98 2.54
CA THR A 32 6.21 -3.82 1.14
C THR A 32 5.15 -3.01 0.37
N LEU A 33 3.87 -3.30 0.56
CA LEU A 33 2.76 -2.57 -0.06
C LEU A 33 2.77 -1.10 0.36
N LEU A 34 2.91 -0.81 1.66
CA LEU A 34 2.97 0.56 2.17
C LEU A 34 4.12 1.35 1.54
N LYS A 35 5.32 0.75 1.46
CA LYS A 35 6.50 1.39 0.84
C LYS A 35 6.30 1.63 -0.66
N ALA A 36 5.75 0.65 -1.38
CA ALA A 36 5.50 0.76 -2.82
C ALA A 36 4.45 1.85 -3.11
N HIS A 37 3.36 1.87 -2.34
CA HIS A 37 2.32 2.90 -2.48
C HIS A 37 2.85 4.29 -2.13
N THR A 38 3.65 4.41 -1.07
CA THR A 38 4.32 5.67 -0.71
C THR A 38 5.15 6.21 -1.88
N GLN A 39 5.96 5.35 -2.51
CA GLN A 39 6.77 5.74 -3.68
C GLN A 39 5.89 6.20 -4.84
N ALA A 40 4.83 5.44 -5.14
CA ALA A 40 3.90 5.79 -6.21
C ALA A 40 3.21 7.14 -5.94
N PHE A 41 2.76 7.41 -4.71
CA PHE A 41 2.14 8.68 -4.34
C PHE A 41 3.12 9.85 -4.44
N VAL A 42 4.37 9.68 -4.01
CA VAL A 42 5.41 10.71 -4.18
C VAL A 42 5.69 10.99 -5.65
N GLU A 43 5.73 9.97 -6.50
CA GLU A 43 5.93 10.11 -7.94
C GLU A 43 4.75 10.83 -8.61
N ILE A 44 3.51 10.45 -8.26
CA ILE A 44 2.29 11.09 -8.76
C ILE A 44 2.22 12.55 -8.30
N ALA A 45 2.58 12.86 -7.05
CA ALA A 45 2.57 14.23 -6.55
C ALA A 45 3.72 15.11 -7.10
N SER A 46 4.69 14.54 -7.83
CA SER A 46 5.98 15.20 -8.10
C SER A 46 5.89 16.45 -8.96
N ASP A 47 4.89 16.57 -9.83
CA ASP A 47 4.64 17.76 -10.64
C ASP A 47 3.49 18.63 -10.11
N ASN A 48 2.96 18.30 -8.93
CA ASN A 48 1.81 18.91 -8.27
C ASN A 48 0.51 18.88 -9.09
N LYS A 49 0.38 17.96 -10.04
CA LYS A 49 -0.83 17.76 -10.82
C LYS A 49 -1.21 16.29 -10.84
N ILE A 50 -2.51 16.01 -10.79
CA ILE A 50 -3.07 14.67 -10.90
C ILE A 50 -4.03 14.67 -12.09
N ASP A 51 -3.65 13.96 -13.15
CA ASP A 51 -4.54 13.71 -14.28
C ASP A 51 -5.49 12.53 -14.03
N GLU A 52 -6.46 12.31 -14.93
CA GLU A 52 -7.44 11.23 -14.78
C GLU A 52 -6.81 9.83 -14.71
N LYS A 53 -5.65 9.64 -15.34
CA LYS A 53 -4.96 8.35 -15.35
C LYS A 53 -4.26 8.12 -14.01
N GLU A 54 -3.59 9.15 -13.50
CA GLU A 54 -2.96 9.15 -12.18
C GLU A 54 -4.00 8.98 -11.08
N ALA A 55 -5.14 9.66 -11.15
CA ALA A 55 -6.24 9.47 -10.21
C ALA A 55 -6.76 8.02 -10.18
N LYS A 56 -6.93 7.40 -11.35
CA LYS A 56 -7.30 5.97 -11.46
C LYS A 56 -6.21 5.05 -10.90
N GLU A 57 -4.95 5.42 -11.02
CA GLU A 57 -3.83 4.67 -10.45
C GLU A 57 -3.86 4.73 -8.92
N VAL A 58 -4.07 5.92 -8.34
CA VAL A 58 -4.25 6.08 -6.89
C VAL A 58 -5.41 5.22 -6.38
N SER A 59 -6.58 5.27 -7.01
CA SER A 59 -7.74 4.46 -6.58
C SER A 59 -7.45 2.96 -6.63
N LYS A 60 -6.70 2.47 -7.62
CA LYS A 60 -6.27 1.05 -7.67
C LYS A 60 -5.34 0.67 -6.54
N LEU A 61 -4.38 1.54 -6.19
CA LEU A 61 -3.47 1.30 -5.06
C LEU A 61 -4.26 1.25 -3.74
N MET A 62 -5.24 2.15 -3.57
CA MET A 62 -6.11 2.14 -2.38
C MET A 62 -6.98 0.89 -2.31
N GLU A 63 -7.53 0.45 -3.44
CA GLU A 63 -8.28 -0.80 -3.53
C GLU A 63 -7.41 -2.01 -3.20
N GLU A 64 -6.17 -2.07 -3.70
CA GLU A 64 -5.20 -3.12 -3.37
C GLU A 64 -4.94 -3.19 -1.86
N MET A 65 -4.70 -2.05 -1.20
CA MET A 65 -4.49 -1.99 0.25
C MET A 65 -5.73 -2.45 1.02
N ARG A 66 -6.93 -2.00 0.60
CA ARG A 66 -8.21 -2.39 1.21
C ARG A 66 -8.46 -3.88 1.09
N ASN A 67 -8.22 -4.45 -0.10
CA ASN A 67 -8.37 -5.88 -0.35
C ASN A 67 -7.38 -6.69 0.48
N PHE A 68 -6.11 -6.28 0.54
CA PHE A 68 -5.11 -6.94 1.35
C PHE A 68 -5.48 -6.94 2.84
N ASN A 69 -5.90 -5.80 3.39
CA ASN A 69 -6.34 -5.73 4.79
C ASN A 69 -7.55 -6.63 5.05
N SER A 70 -8.53 -6.66 4.14
CA SER A 70 -9.69 -7.56 4.24
C SER A 70 -9.29 -9.03 4.20
N GLU A 71 -8.30 -9.39 3.36
CA GLU A 71 -7.76 -10.75 3.29
C GLU A 71 -7.08 -11.16 4.61
N ILE A 72 -6.25 -10.29 5.19
CA ILE A 72 -5.59 -10.56 6.48
C ILE A 72 -6.61 -10.69 7.61
N GLU A 73 -7.60 -9.80 7.68
CA GLU A 73 -8.66 -9.86 8.69
C GLU A 73 -9.40 -11.20 8.63
N LYS A 74 -9.87 -11.59 7.43
CA LYS A 74 -10.57 -12.88 7.21
C LYS A 74 -9.68 -14.09 7.51
N LYS A 75 -8.43 -14.04 7.06
CA LYS A 75 -7.47 -15.15 7.24
C LYS A 75 -7.23 -15.47 8.71
N TYR A 76 -7.17 -14.44 9.55
CA TYR A 76 -6.87 -14.59 10.97
C TYR A 76 -8.09 -14.45 11.89
N GLU A 77 -9.29 -14.23 11.35
CA GLU A 77 -10.53 -14.03 12.10
C GLU A 77 -10.73 -15.09 13.19
N SER A 78 -10.56 -16.36 12.82
CA SER A 78 -10.69 -17.53 13.70
C SER A 78 -9.34 -18.16 14.13
N ASP A 79 -8.22 -17.47 13.91
CA ASP A 79 -6.87 -17.94 14.27
C ASP A 79 -6.23 -17.03 15.32
N PRO A 80 -6.51 -17.24 16.63
CA PRO A 80 -5.98 -16.41 17.69
C PRO A 80 -4.46 -16.45 17.79
N LYS A 81 -3.82 -17.59 17.46
CA LYS A 81 -2.36 -17.70 17.45
C LYS A 81 -1.77 -16.89 16.29
N GLY A 82 -2.39 -16.95 15.12
CA GLY A 82 -2.01 -16.13 13.98
C GLY A 82 -2.09 -14.64 14.28
N LYS A 83 -3.19 -14.20 14.93
CA LYS A 83 -3.36 -12.81 15.41
C LYS A 83 -2.26 -12.41 16.38
N GLU A 84 -2.00 -13.21 17.42
CA GLU A 84 -0.95 -12.96 18.41
C GLU A 84 0.43 -12.83 17.75
N MET A 85 0.75 -13.71 16.79
CA MET A 85 2.03 -13.65 16.06
C MET A 85 2.13 -12.40 15.15
N LEU A 86 1.02 -11.95 14.58
CA LEU A 86 0.96 -10.72 13.79
C LEU A 86 1.19 -9.49 14.68
N GLU A 87 0.50 -9.43 15.82
CA GLU A 87 0.66 -8.39 16.83
C GLU A 87 2.08 -8.36 17.40
N GLU A 88 2.65 -9.53 17.74
CA GLU A 88 4.03 -9.64 18.22
C GLU A 88 5.03 -9.12 17.16
N TYR A 89 4.78 -9.40 15.88
CA TYR A 89 5.59 -8.87 14.80
C TYR A 89 5.51 -7.35 14.73
N PHE A 90 4.31 -6.78 14.81
CA PHE A 90 4.14 -5.32 14.80
C PHE A 90 4.80 -4.67 16.02
N ASN A 91 4.58 -5.21 17.22
CA ASN A 91 5.18 -4.68 18.45
C ASN A 91 6.72 -4.72 18.41
N LYS A 92 7.32 -5.79 17.89
CA LYS A 92 8.79 -5.88 17.72
C LYS A 92 9.36 -4.91 16.69
N ASN A 93 8.53 -4.41 15.78
CA ASN A 93 8.94 -3.53 14.69
C ASN A 93 8.18 -2.19 14.73
N GLU A 94 7.68 -1.80 15.91
CA GLU A 94 6.74 -0.68 16.07
C GLU A 94 7.30 0.62 15.50
N GLU A 95 8.56 0.94 15.82
CA GLU A 95 9.24 2.14 15.31
C GLU A 95 9.32 2.15 13.78
N ASN A 96 9.68 1.01 13.16
CA ASN A 96 9.76 0.90 11.71
C ASN A 96 8.37 1.04 11.06
N PHE A 97 7.34 0.38 11.60
CA PHE A 97 5.98 0.54 11.08
C PHE A 97 5.45 1.95 11.29
N SER A 98 5.73 2.59 12.43
CA SER A 98 5.35 3.98 12.69
C SER A 98 5.91 4.92 11.63
N LEU A 99 7.19 4.77 11.26
CA LEU A 99 7.82 5.54 10.18
C LEU A 99 7.16 5.26 8.82
N ILE A 100 6.97 3.98 8.48
CA ILE A 100 6.35 3.57 7.20
C ILE A 100 4.92 4.13 7.08
N TYR A 101 4.11 4.03 8.15
CA TYR A 101 2.77 4.60 8.17
C TYR A 101 2.80 6.11 8.07
N THR A 102 3.73 6.77 8.76
CA THR A 102 3.91 8.22 8.67
C THR A 102 4.22 8.65 7.24
N ASP A 103 5.16 7.99 6.57
CA ASP A 103 5.52 8.29 5.18
C ASP A 103 4.36 8.01 4.22
N TYR A 104 3.64 6.89 4.43
CA TYR A 104 2.47 6.55 3.65
C TYR A 104 1.36 7.60 3.78
N TYR A 105 1.01 8.00 5.01
CA TYR A 105 -0.04 9.01 5.21
C TYR A 105 0.40 10.40 4.75
N ASN A 106 1.67 10.79 4.95
CA ASN A 106 2.18 12.06 4.45
C ASN A 106 2.14 12.12 2.93
N SER A 107 2.54 11.04 2.24
CA SER A 107 2.48 10.99 0.77
C SER A 107 1.03 10.99 0.25
N LEU A 108 0.14 10.23 0.89
CA LEU A 108 -1.30 10.25 0.58
C LEU A 108 -1.91 11.64 0.79
N PHE A 109 -1.63 12.30 1.91
CA PHE A 109 -2.10 13.66 2.17
C PHE A 109 -1.45 14.69 1.22
N GLY A 110 -0.24 14.43 0.76
CA GLY A 110 0.43 15.21 -0.28
C GLY A 110 -0.40 15.30 -1.56
N LEU A 111 -1.06 14.21 -1.97
CA LEU A 111 -1.91 14.18 -3.17
C LEU A 111 -3.06 15.19 -3.11
N PHE A 112 -3.63 15.46 -1.93
CA PHE A 112 -4.70 16.45 -1.77
C PHE A 112 -4.25 17.90 -1.98
N ASN A 113 -2.93 18.15 -2.01
CA ASN A 113 -2.38 19.47 -2.31
C ASN A 113 -2.12 19.67 -3.82
N CYS A 114 -2.34 18.65 -4.65
CA CYS A 114 -2.14 18.72 -6.09
C CYS A 114 -3.36 19.27 -6.83
N GLU A 115 -3.13 19.95 -7.95
CA GLU A 115 -4.18 20.30 -8.92
C GLU A 115 -4.81 19.01 -9.47
N GLY A 116 -6.14 18.92 -9.49
CA GLY A 116 -6.85 17.72 -9.96
C GLY A 116 -7.11 16.68 -8.87
N SER A 117 -6.77 16.96 -7.61
CA SER A 117 -7.04 16.09 -6.46
C SER A 117 -8.53 15.83 -6.22
N GLU A 118 -9.42 16.67 -6.73
CA GLU A 118 -10.87 16.44 -6.73
C GLU A 118 -11.31 15.20 -7.53
N ASN A 119 -10.43 14.66 -8.38
CA ASN A 119 -10.69 13.44 -9.16
C ASN A 119 -10.31 12.16 -8.40
N LEU A 120 -9.73 12.27 -7.20
CA LEU A 120 -9.36 11.12 -6.39
C LEU A 120 -10.62 10.50 -5.76
N ASP A 121 -10.83 9.22 -6.04
CA ASP A 121 -11.86 8.38 -5.39
C ASP A 121 -11.18 7.51 -4.33
N LEU A 122 -11.25 7.94 -3.07
CA LEU A 122 -10.51 7.42 -1.91
C LEU A 122 -11.47 6.86 -0.84
#